data_AF-A0AAD7UZS6-F1
#
_entry.id   AF-A0AAD7UZS6-F1
#
_cell.length_a   1.000
_cell.length_b   1.000
_cell.length_c   1.000
_cell.angle_alpha   90.00
_cell.angle_beta   90.00
_cell.angle_gamma   90.00
#
_symmetry.space_group_name_H-M   'P 1'
#
loop_
_entity.id
_entity.type
_entity.pdbx_description
1 polymer ?
#
loop_
_entity_poly.entity_id
_entity_poly.type
_entity_poly.pdbx_seq_one_letter_code
_entity_poly.pdbx_strand_id
1 'polypeptide(L)'
;MKSFLLSAATLAAIATNAAATITVIAPWGSDVWNAGGQGNITWKHESADANLDCEIQMMNGNSSNSNMVAYITDPKSPVKCSADAFNIYPLNDFGSGDYWIRIGQSDKNNWAYSGVFKFKGNGTAKPYHLASNGASVAAAAATSGSAAASGKSASSSASASKAAQSDSPDENAAGRLEKTMAAALGGALVVAATLVL
;
A
#
# COMPACT_ATOMS: atom_id res chain seq x y z
N MET A 1 61.49 -31.35 -33.15
CA MET A 1 60.79 -31.54 -31.86
C MET A 1 59.47 -30.78 -31.90
N LYS A 2 58.42 -31.24 -31.22
CA LYS A 2 57.16 -30.46 -31.10
C LYS A 2 57.26 -29.54 -29.89
N SER A 3 56.92 -28.27 -30.07
CA SER A 3 56.77 -27.29 -28.99
C SER A 3 55.48 -26.52 -29.24
N PHE A 4 54.45 -26.83 -28.46
CA PHE A 4 53.19 -26.09 -28.46
C PHE A 4 53.39 -24.79 -27.70
N LEU A 5 52.90 -23.66 -28.24
CA LEU A 5 52.79 -22.41 -27.49
C LEU A 5 51.35 -22.27 -26.98
N LEU A 6 51.23 -21.88 -25.70
CA LEU A 6 49.97 -21.84 -24.97
C LEU A 6 49.17 -20.58 -25.35
N SER A 7 47.99 -20.77 -25.96
CA SER A 7 47.01 -19.70 -26.11
C SER A 7 46.38 -19.38 -24.75
N ALA A 8 46.78 -18.29 -24.13
CA ALA A 8 46.16 -17.79 -22.90
C ALA A 8 44.76 -17.24 -23.19
N ALA A 9 43.72 -18.03 -22.91
CA ALA A 9 42.34 -17.59 -23.02
C ALA A 9 41.98 -16.65 -21.87
N THR A 10 41.92 -15.34 -22.15
CA THR A 10 41.39 -14.35 -21.21
C THR A 10 39.90 -14.56 -21.00
N LEU A 11 39.50 -15.06 -19.83
CA LEU A 11 38.09 -15.05 -19.42
C LEU A 11 37.66 -13.59 -19.23
N ALA A 12 36.95 -13.05 -20.22
CA ALA A 12 36.17 -11.84 -20.02
C ALA A 12 35.04 -12.16 -19.03
N ALA A 13 35.05 -11.50 -17.88
CA ALA A 13 33.95 -11.61 -16.92
C ALA A 13 32.69 -11.00 -17.52
N ILE A 14 31.81 -11.86 -18.07
CA ILE A 14 30.47 -11.47 -18.50
C ILE A 14 29.68 -11.03 -17.28
N ALA A 15 29.64 -9.71 -17.05
CA ALA A 15 28.78 -9.07 -16.07
C ALA A 15 27.32 -9.27 -16.49
N THR A 16 26.73 -10.38 -16.05
CA THR A 16 25.29 -10.60 -16.10
C THR A 16 24.63 -9.50 -15.27
N ASN A 17 24.09 -8.49 -15.93
CA ASN A 17 23.28 -7.47 -15.28
C ASN A 17 22.04 -8.18 -14.72
N ALA A 18 22.04 -8.45 -13.41
CA ALA A 18 20.88 -8.98 -12.72
C ALA A 18 19.75 -7.95 -12.84
N ALA A 19 18.75 -8.26 -13.65
CA ALA A 19 17.55 -7.47 -13.75
C ALA A 19 16.70 -7.76 -12.51
N ALA A 20 16.53 -6.74 -11.66
CA ALA A 20 15.70 -6.83 -10.46
C ALA A 20 14.32 -7.46 -10.79
N THR A 21 14.07 -8.66 -10.26
CA THR A 21 12.90 -9.48 -10.55
C THR A 21 11.82 -9.21 -9.49
N ILE A 22 11.30 -7.98 -9.55
CA ILE A 22 10.29 -7.47 -8.61
C ILE A 22 8.89 -7.84 -9.08
N THR A 23 8.03 -8.27 -8.15
CA THR A 23 6.59 -8.46 -8.37
C THR A 23 5.80 -7.50 -7.49
N VAL A 24 5.16 -6.48 -8.08
CA VAL A 24 4.32 -5.52 -7.33
C VAL A 24 3.00 -6.19 -6.93
N ILE A 25 2.62 -6.03 -5.66
CA ILE A 25 1.38 -6.59 -5.07
C ILE A 25 0.33 -5.51 -4.86
N ALA A 26 0.74 -4.34 -4.35
CA ALA A 26 -0.11 -3.16 -4.19
C ALA A 26 0.65 -1.88 -4.59
N PRO A 27 -0.02 -0.85 -5.14
CA PRO A 27 -1.47 -0.77 -5.37
C PRO A 27 -1.94 -1.60 -6.58
N TRP A 28 -3.20 -2.03 -6.58
CA TRP A 28 -3.76 -2.84 -7.67
C TRP A 28 -5.27 -2.62 -7.88
N GLY A 29 -5.67 -2.16 -9.08
CA GLY A 29 -7.03 -2.25 -9.61
C GLY A 29 -8.08 -1.42 -8.88
N SER A 30 -8.58 -1.96 -7.75
CA SER A 30 -9.60 -1.36 -6.89
C SER A 30 -9.05 -0.35 -5.90
N ASP A 31 -7.73 -0.25 -5.73
CA ASP A 31 -7.13 0.72 -4.81
C ASP A 31 -7.46 2.17 -5.18
N VAL A 32 -7.74 2.96 -4.15
CA VAL A 32 -8.01 4.39 -4.24
C VAL A 32 -7.08 5.14 -3.30
N TRP A 33 -6.20 5.96 -3.86
CA TRP A 33 -5.35 6.88 -3.10
C TRP A 33 -5.96 8.27 -3.09
N ASN A 34 -5.72 9.01 -2.01
CA ASN A 34 -6.28 10.34 -1.77
C ASN A 34 -5.16 11.35 -1.48
N ALA A 35 -5.29 12.57 -2.00
CA ALA A 35 -4.50 13.72 -1.57
C ALA A 35 -4.58 13.90 -0.04
N GLY A 36 -3.43 14.13 0.61
CA GLY A 36 -3.30 14.16 2.07
C GLY A 36 -3.43 12.80 2.78
N GLY A 37 -3.79 11.74 2.05
CA GLY A 37 -3.93 10.38 2.55
C GLY A 37 -2.63 9.58 2.54
N GLN A 38 -2.75 8.27 2.77
CA GLN A 38 -1.63 7.31 2.73
C GLN A 38 -1.60 6.58 1.39
N GLY A 39 -0.40 6.37 0.85
CA GLY A 39 -0.14 5.54 -0.34
C GLY A 39 0.68 4.32 0.04
N ASN A 40 0.01 3.20 0.31
CA ASN A 40 0.67 1.93 0.64
C ASN A 40 1.10 1.20 -0.64
N ILE A 41 2.37 0.80 -0.67
CA ILE A 41 3.00 0.06 -1.75
C ILE A 41 3.60 -1.21 -1.17
N THR A 42 3.36 -2.35 -1.80
CA THR A 42 3.97 -3.63 -1.42
C THR A 42 4.38 -4.42 -2.66
N TRP A 43 5.46 -5.19 -2.52
CA TRP A 43 6.01 -6.03 -3.57
C TRP A 43 6.67 -7.27 -2.98
N LYS A 44 7.22 -8.12 -3.85
CA LYS A 44 8.21 -9.14 -3.52
C LYS A 44 9.42 -8.95 -4.42
N HIS A 45 10.58 -9.32 -3.89
CA HIS A 45 11.85 -9.38 -4.60
C HIS A 45 12.32 -10.83 -4.74
N GLU A 46 13.14 -11.12 -5.75
CA GLU A 46 13.87 -12.38 -5.78
C GLU A 46 15.18 -12.29 -4.99
N SER A 47 15.71 -13.44 -4.57
CA SER A 47 16.93 -13.52 -3.75
C SER A 47 18.17 -12.87 -4.40
N ALA A 48 18.21 -12.77 -5.73
CA ALA A 48 19.24 -12.06 -6.49
C ALA A 48 19.21 -10.53 -6.26
N ASP A 49 18.03 -9.99 -5.91
CA ASP A 49 17.77 -8.56 -5.82
C ASP A 49 17.98 -8.00 -4.42
N ALA A 50 18.23 -8.86 -3.43
CA ALA A 50 18.22 -8.49 -2.01
C ALA A 50 19.25 -7.41 -1.63
N ASN A 51 20.30 -7.25 -2.44
CA ASN A 51 21.34 -6.23 -2.26
C ASN A 51 21.23 -5.06 -3.27
N LEU A 52 20.22 -5.05 -4.14
CA LEU A 52 20.01 -3.99 -5.11
C LEU A 52 19.24 -2.83 -4.49
N ASP A 53 19.59 -1.62 -4.93
CA ASP A 53 18.79 -0.42 -4.71
C ASP A 53 17.72 -0.30 -5.81
N CYS A 54 16.50 0.02 -5.38
CA CYS A 54 15.31 0.23 -6.18
C CYS A 54 14.78 1.65 -5.93
N GLU A 55 14.38 2.34 -6.99
CA GLU A 55 13.53 3.52 -6.89
C GLU A 55 12.07 3.17 -7.19
N ILE A 56 11.16 4.01 -6.69
CA ILE A 56 9.73 3.93 -6.94
C ILE A 56 9.31 5.23 -7.63
N GLN A 57 8.56 5.12 -8.73
CA GLN A 57 8.07 6.26 -9.51
C GLN A 57 6.56 6.13 -9.76
N MET A 58 5.83 7.24 -9.66
CA MET A 58 4.40 7.32 -9.96
C MET A 58 4.16 7.93 -11.34
N MET A 59 3.32 7.24 -12.10
CA MET A 59 3.08 7.44 -13.52
C MET A 59 1.58 7.58 -13.79
N ASN A 60 1.21 8.23 -14.90
CA ASN A 60 -0.16 8.25 -15.41
C ASN A 60 -0.20 8.07 -16.93
N GLY A 61 -1.42 8.04 -17.48
CA GLY A 61 -1.63 7.80 -18.91
C GLY A 61 -1.63 6.32 -19.26
N ASN A 62 -1.31 6.00 -20.51
CA ASN A 62 -1.40 4.64 -21.07
C ASN A 62 -0.06 4.14 -21.62
N SER A 63 -0.01 2.87 -22.04
CA SER A 63 1.20 2.22 -22.56
C SER A 63 1.84 2.93 -23.77
N SER A 64 1.08 3.69 -24.55
CA SER A 64 1.59 4.49 -25.68
C SER A 64 1.94 5.93 -25.28
N ASN A 65 1.39 6.45 -24.17
CA ASN A 65 1.55 7.82 -23.68
C ASN A 65 1.63 7.78 -22.15
N SER A 66 2.79 7.35 -21.65
CA SER A 66 3.09 7.24 -20.22
C SER A 66 3.80 8.50 -19.74
N ASN A 67 3.18 9.27 -18.84
CA ASN A 67 3.82 10.46 -18.25
C ASN A 67 4.28 10.15 -16.84
N MET A 68 5.46 10.65 -16.48
CA MET A 68 5.93 10.61 -15.11
C MET A 68 5.33 11.77 -14.31
N VAL A 69 4.76 11.46 -13.15
CA VAL A 69 4.06 12.44 -12.32
C VAL A 69 4.87 12.77 -11.06
N ALA A 70 5.47 11.76 -10.44
CA ALA A 70 6.31 11.94 -9.25
C ALA A 70 7.37 10.86 -9.12
N TYR A 71 8.46 11.22 -8.43
CA TYR A 71 9.27 10.25 -7.70
C TYR A 71 8.55 9.92 -6.40
N ILE A 72 8.50 8.66 -5.99
CA ILE A 72 7.97 8.25 -4.68
C ILE A 72 9.12 8.17 -3.66
N THR A 73 10.28 7.70 -4.09
CA THR A 73 11.56 7.72 -3.37
C THR A 73 12.48 8.77 -3.98
N ASP A 74 13.28 9.52 -3.20
CA ASP A 74 14.27 10.46 -3.79
C ASP A 74 15.31 9.65 -4.61
N PRO A 75 15.58 10.00 -5.89
CA PRO A 75 16.66 9.39 -6.68
C PRO A 75 18.05 9.41 -6.02
N LYS A 76 18.29 10.31 -5.07
CA LYS A 76 19.53 10.39 -4.28
C LYS A 76 19.53 9.49 -3.03
N SER A 77 18.40 8.89 -2.70
CA SER A 77 18.20 7.98 -1.57
C SER A 77 17.16 6.90 -1.94
N PRO A 78 17.48 6.01 -2.89
CA PRO A 78 16.62 4.88 -3.24
C PRO A 78 16.38 3.96 -2.03
N VAL A 79 15.35 3.12 -2.12
CA VAL A 79 15.06 2.08 -1.13
C VAL A 79 15.74 0.78 -1.53
N LYS A 80 16.00 -0.14 -0.59
CA LYS A 80 16.44 -1.48 -0.98
C LYS A 80 15.30 -2.21 -1.68
N CYS A 81 15.61 -2.91 -2.77
CA CYS A 81 14.68 -3.81 -3.43
C CYS A 81 14.14 -4.87 -2.44
N SER A 82 14.92 -5.23 -1.41
CA SER A 82 14.53 -6.13 -0.31
C SER A 82 13.60 -5.52 0.76
N ALA A 83 13.09 -4.30 0.58
CA ALA A 83 12.26 -3.66 1.61
C ALA A 83 10.81 -4.20 1.63
N ASP A 84 10.35 -4.81 0.53
CA ASP A 84 9.02 -5.39 0.27
C ASP A 84 7.78 -4.47 0.50
N ALA A 85 7.95 -3.32 1.15
CA ALA A 85 6.92 -2.33 1.38
C ALA A 85 7.47 -0.89 1.44
N PHE A 86 6.64 0.07 1.04
CA PHE A 86 6.86 1.50 1.22
C PHE A 86 5.52 2.20 1.47
N ASN A 87 5.46 3.17 2.39
CA ASN A 87 4.27 3.96 2.64
C ASN A 87 4.56 5.45 2.40
N ILE A 88 3.65 6.11 1.69
CA ILE A 88 3.72 7.54 1.36
C ILE A 88 2.74 8.28 2.28
N TYR A 89 3.23 9.17 3.15
CA TYR A 89 2.36 10.03 3.96
C TYR A 89 2.99 11.40 4.26
N PRO A 90 2.24 12.52 4.14
CA PRO A 90 1.01 12.64 3.37
C PRO A 90 1.28 12.55 1.86
N LEU A 91 0.34 12.00 1.10
CA LEU A 91 0.35 12.07 -0.37
C LEU A 91 0.14 13.52 -0.84
N ASN A 92 0.96 13.97 -1.79
CA ASN A 92 0.77 15.26 -2.45
C ASN A 92 -0.55 15.33 -3.26
N ASP A 93 -1.06 16.54 -3.49
CA ASP A 93 -2.35 16.76 -4.16
C ASP A 93 -2.25 16.71 -5.69
N PHE A 94 -2.09 15.49 -6.22
CA PHE A 94 -2.14 15.22 -7.66
C PHE A 94 -3.55 15.36 -8.24
N GLY A 95 -3.66 15.51 -9.55
CA GLY A 95 -4.97 15.57 -10.23
C GLY A 95 -5.67 14.21 -10.18
N SER A 96 -6.98 14.20 -9.93
CA SER A 96 -7.78 12.97 -9.94
C SER A 96 -7.68 12.23 -11.29
N GLY A 97 -7.58 10.91 -11.25
CA GLY A 97 -7.47 10.10 -12.48
C GLY A 97 -6.91 8.70 -12.26
N ASP A 98 -6.35 8.15 -13.34
CA ASP A 98 -5.81 6.79 -13.43
C ASP A 98 -4.29 6.81 -13.35
N TYR A 99 -3.76 6.05 -12.38
CA TYR A 99 -2.34 6.04 -12.02
C TYR A 99 -1.81 4.62 -11.89
N TRP A 100 -0.50 4.49 -12.01
CA TRP A 100 0.24 3.25 -11.74
C TRP A 100 1.64 3.62 -11.24
N ILE A 101 2.30 2.68 -10.58
CA ILE A 101 3.70 2.84 -10.18
C ILE A 101 4.61 1.90 -10.96
N ARG A 102 5.89 2.24 -11.01
CA ARG A 102 6.96 1.32 -11.34
C ARG A 102 7.99 1.27 -10.22
N ILE A 103 8.53 0.07 -9.97
CA ILE A 103 9.57 -0.22 -8.99
C ILE A 103 10.75 -0.84 -9.74
N GLY A 104 11.96 -0.33 -9.56
CA GLY A 104 13.10 -0.82 -10.33
C GLY A 104 14.28 0.14 -10.36
N GLN A 105 14.98 0.21 -11.49
CA GLN A 105 16.30 0.83 -11.61
C GLN A 105 16.41 1.62 -12.93
N SER A 106 16.39 2.96 -12.90
CA SER A 106 16.58 3.79 -14.11
C SER A 106 17.89 3.46 -14.84
N ASP A 107 19.00 3.29 -14.10
CA ASP A 107 20.33 3.05 -14.66
C ASP A 107 20.46 1.72 -15.44
N LYS A 108 19.51 0.80 -15.22
CA LYS A 108 19.38 -0.47 -15.96
C LYS A 108 18.16 -0.49 -16.89
N ASN A 109 17.34 0.57 -16.85
CA ASN A 109 15.99 0.65 -17.39
C ASN A 109 15.13 -0.60 -17.11
N ASN A 110 15.32 -1.20 -15.93
CA ASN A 110 14.61 -2.42 -15.53
C ASN A 110 13.52 -2.07 -14.52
N TRP A 111 12.30 -2.55 -14.78
CA TRP A 111 11.09 -2.07 -14.10
C TRP A 111 10.06 -3.18 -13.93
N ALA A 112 9.57 -3.35 -12.71
CA ALA A 112 8.29 -3.96 -12.42
C ALA A 112 7.19 -2.90 -12.36
N TYR A 113 5.96 -3.28 -12.67
CA TYR A 113 4.81 -2.39 -12.82
C TYR A 113 3.66 -2.84 -11.93
N SER A 114 2.92 -1.88 -11.38
CA SER A 114 1.67 -2.16 -10.66
C SER A 114 0.49 -2.35 -11.61
N GLY A 115 -0.63 -2.85 -11.08
CA GLY A 115 -1.93 -2.61 -11.69
C GLY A 115 -2.25 -1.10 -11.71
N VAL A 116 -3.13 -0.69 -12.63
CA VAL A 116 -3.69 0.67 -12.61
C VAL A 116 -4.62 0.81 -11.41
N PHE A 117 -4.49 1.91 -10.67
CA PHE A 117 -5.32 2.27 -9.52
C PHE A 117 -5.86 3.70 -9.69
N LYS A 118 -6.74 4.15 -8.79
CA LYS A 118 -7.38 5.47 -8.88
C LYS A 118 -6.77 6.46 -7.89
N PHE A 119 -6.51 7.68 -8.32
CA PHE A 119 -6.15 8.79 -7.44
C PHE A 119 -7.28 9.81 -7.34
N LYS A 120 -7.47 10.38 -6.15
CA LYS A 120 -8.43 11.45 -5.86
C LYS A 120 -7.74 12.66 -5.24
N GLY A 121 -7.65 13.74 -6.01
CA GLY A 121 -7.11 15.04 -5.61
C GLY A 121 -7.45 16.15 -6.60
N ASN A 122 -7.11 17.38 -6.23
CA ASN A 122 -7.49 18.60 -6.94
C ASN A 122 -6.43 19.08 -7.95
N GLY A 123 -5.22 18.50 -7.92
CA GLY A 123 -4.15 18.81 -8.88
C GLY A 123 -3.35 20.07 -8.60
N THR A 124 -3.29 20.53 -7.34
CA THR A 124 -2.43 21.67 -6.96
C THR A 124 -0.92 21.34 -7.02
N ALA A 125 -0.55 20.06 -7.04
CA ALA A 125 0.85 19.62 -7.08
C ALA A 125 1.39 19.44 -8.52
N LYS A 126 2.41 20.22 -8.88
CA LYS A 126 3.03 20.26 -10.23
C LYS A 126 3.86 18.99 -10.52
N PRO A 127 3.73 18.28 -11.66
CA PRO A 127 4.49 17.06 -11.96
C PRO A 127 6.03 17.16 -11.80
N TYR A 128 6.68 16.00 -11.65
CA TYR A 128 8.12 15.81 -11.39
C TYR A 128 8.62 16.28 -10.02
N HIS A 129 7.84 15.98 -8.97
CA HIS A 129 8.22 16.21 -7.56
C HIS A 129 8.26 14.90 -6.76
N LEU A 130 8.64 14.98 -5.48
CA LEU A 130 8.59 13.85 -4.55
C LEU A 130 7.15 13.68 -4.00
N ALA A 131 6.59 12.47 -4.02
CA ALA A 131 5.17 12.21 -3.72
C ALA A 131 4.76 12.40 -2.25
N SER A 132 5.73 12.66 -1.37
CA SER A 132 5.57 13.17 -0.01
C SER A 132 6.74 14.07 0.34
N ASN A 133 6.64 14.84 1.42
CA ASN A 133 7.76 15.65 1.94
C ASN A 133 8.75 14.84 2.82
N GLY A 134 8.87 13.52 2.58
CA GLY A 134 9.87 12.65 3.20
C GLY A 134 9.51 12.11 4.59
N ALA A 135 8.75 11.01 4.65
CA ALA A 135 8.47 10.28 5.90
C ALA A 135 8.28 8.77 5.67
N SER A 136 9.37 8.06 5.38
CA SER A 136 9.35 6.59 5.29
C SER A 136 9.31 5.95 6.68
N VAL A 137 8.10 5.68 7.18
CA VAL A 137 7.89 4.79 8.34
C VAL A 137 8.03 3.33 7.90
N ALA A 138 9.10 2.66 8.34
CA ALA A 138 9.29 1.24 8.09
C ALA A 138 8.15 0.43 8.75
N ALA A 139 7.69 -0.62 8.08
CA ALA A 139 6.55 -1.42 8.53
C ALA A 139 6.90 -2.25 9.79
N ALA A 140 6.67 -1.68 10.97
CA ALA A 140 6.72 -2.43 12.22
C ALA A 140 5.58 -3.46 12.27
N ALA A 141 5.94 -4.73 12.47
CA ALA A 141 4.97 -5.84 12.50
C ALA A 141 3.93 -5.67 13.62
N ALA A 142 2.69 -6.07 13.35
CA ALA A 142 1.58 -5.93 14.28
C ALA A 142 1.83 -6.69 15.59
N THR A 143 1.80 -5.97 16.72
CA THR A 143 1.73 -6.56 18.07
C THR A 143 0.57 -5.89 18.81
N SER A 144 -0.41 -6.69 19.24
CA SER A 144 -1.60 -6.19 19.94
C SER A 144 -1.26 -5.67 21.33
N GLY A 145 -1.64 -4.42 21.64
CA GLY A 145 -1.39 -3.80 22.94
C GLY A 145 -2.48 -2.79 23.33
N SER A 146 -3.49 -3.26 24.06
CA SER A 146 -4.61 -2.42 24.52
C SER A 146 -4.16 -1.46 25.63
N ALA A 147 -4.33 -0.14 25.43
CA ALA A 147 -4.07 0.88 26.44
C ALA A 147 -5.20 1.93 26.47
N ALA A 148 -6.15 1.78 27.39
CA ALA A 148 -7.22 2.75 27.64
C ALA A 148 -7.05 3.34 29.05
N ALA A 149 -6.59 4.58 29.15
CA ALA A 149 -6.30 5.24 30.43
C ALA A 149 -6.53 6.77 30.37
N SER A 150 -7.78 7.19 30.14
CA SER A 150 -8.16 8.61 30.08
C SER A 150 -8.44 9.20 31.46
N GLY A 151 -7.42 9.81 32.08
CA GLY A 151 -7.56 10.55 33.35
C GLY A 151 -8.30 11.90 33.18
N LYS A 152 -9.05 12.31 34.22
CA LYS A 152 -9.82 13.57 34.24
C LYS A 152 -8.97 14.79 34.65
N SER A 153 -9.15 15.92 33.96
CA SER A 153 -9.58 17.25 34.50
C SER A 153 -9.62 18.25 33.33
N ALA A 154 -10.63 19.10 33.08
CA ALA A 154 -11.37 20.04 33.94
C ALA A 154 -10.50 21.23 34.39
N SER A 155 -10.91 22.51 34.31
CA SER A 155 -12.18 23.10 33.80
C SER A 155 -12.05 24.65 33.66
N SER A 156 -13.18 25.33 33.38
CA SER A 156 -13.44 26.80 33.48
C SER A 156 -13.27 27.63 32.19
N SER A 157 -14.10 28.65 31.88
CA SER A 157 -15.31 29.17 32.59
C SER A 157 -16.34 29.88 31.68
N ALA A 158 -17.62 29.80 32.09
CA ALA A 158 -18.72 30.80 32.02
C ALA A 158 -19.03 31.59 30.72
N SER A 159 -20.27 31.86 30.27
CA SER A 159 -21.68 31.45 30.56
C SER A 159 -22.53 31.92 29.32
N ALA A 160 -23.85 32.16 29.21
CA ALA A 160 -25.12 32.12 29.99
C ALA A 160 -26.29 32.32 28.96
N SER A 161 -27.61 32.22 29.20
CA SER A 161 -28.49 31.51 30.15
C SER A 161 -29.98 31.84 29.82
N LYS A 162 -30.96 31.05 30.30
CA LYS A 162 -32.45 31.15 30.15
C LYS A 162 -33.05 30.66 28.81
N ALA A 163 -34.29 30.11 28.75
CA ALA A 163 -35.19 29.50 29.76
C ALA A 163 -36.43 28.83 29.10
N ALA A 164 -37.16 27.99 29.85
CA ALA A 164 -38.54 27.48 29.61
C ALA A 164 -38.75 26.54 28.38
N GLN A 165 -39.73 25.62 28.33
CA GLN A 165 -40.68 25.01 29.30
C GLN A 165 -40.96 23.57 28.76
N SER A 166 -40.96 22.50 29.56
CA SER A 166 -42.08 21.99 30.37
C SER A 166 -43.38 21.71 29.58
N ASP A 167 -43.68 20.43 29.30
CA ASP A 167 -44.96 19.80 29.67
C ASP A 167 -44.98 18.27 29.45
N SER A 168 -45.79 17.56 30.23
CA SER A 168 -46.08 16.10 30.28
C SER A 168 -47.22 15.91 31.31
N PRO A 169 -48.05 14.84 31.30
CA PRO A 169 -47.77 13.45 30.87
C PRO A 169 -48.94 12.91 29.98
N ASP A 170 -49.42 11.65 29.93
CA ASP A 170 -49.15 10.38 30.64
C ASP A 170 -49.73 9.17 29.86
N GLU A 171 -49.53 7.95 30.40
CA GLU A 171 -50.35 6.71 30.25
C GLU A 171 -50.51 6.03 28.85
N ASN A 172 -50.77 4.72 28.71
CA ASN A 172 -50.48 3.50 29.51
C ASN A 172 -50.76 2.25 28.61
N ALA A 173 -50.35 1.05 29.04
CA ALA A 173 -50.61 -0.31 28.51
C ALA A 173 -50.09 -0.62 27.07
N ALA A 174 -49.47 -1.77 26.71
CA ALA A 174 -49.37 -3.16 27.22
C ALA A 174 -50.26 -4.20 26.51
N GLY A 175 -49.64 -5.04 25.66
CA GLY A 175 -50.16 -6.26 25.02
C GLY A 175 -49.02 -6.91 24.20
N ARG A 176 -48.56 -8.14 24.45
CA ARG A 176 -49.18 -9.47 24.15
C ARG A 176 -49.33 -9.73 22.63
N LEU A 177 -48.90 -10.86 22.04
CA LEU A 177 -48.24 -12.08 22.55
C LEU A 177 -47.50 -12.83 21.38
N GLU A 178 -46.72 -13.87 21.73
CA GLU A 178 -46.48 -15.18 21.07
C GLU A 178 -47.13 -15.55 19.69
N LYS A 179 -46.65 -16.51 18.85
CA LYS A 179 -45.47 -17.43 18.83
C LYS A 179 -45.54 -18.35 17.58
N THR A 180 -44.46 -18.52 16.80
CA THR A 180 -44.21 -19.73 15.95
C THR A 180 -42.72 -19.76 15.60
N MET A 181 -41.85 -20.58 16.21
CA MET A 181 -41.66 -22.03 16.05
C MET A 181 -41.31 -22.52 14.64
N ALA A 182 -40.01 -22.59 14.35
CA ALA A 182 -39.42 -23.59 13.44
C ALA A 182 -37.98 -23.88 13.91
N ALA A 183 -37.69 -25.12 14.30
CA ALA A 183 -36.35 -25.61 14.63
C ALA A 183 -36.07 -26.84 13.77
N ALA A 184 -34.87 -26.92 13.19
CA ALA A 184 -34.40 -28.06 12.43
C ALA A 184 -32.95 -28.37 12.84
N LEU A 185 -32.61 -29.65 12.97
CA LEU A 185 -31.40 -30.14 13.64
C LEU A 185 -30.40 -30.77 12.66
N GLY A 186 -29.15 -30.34 12.76
CA GLY A 186 -27.96 -31.20 12.62
C GLY A 186 -27.60 -31.74 11.23
N GLY A 187 -26.55 -32.56 11.20
CA GLY A 187 -26.08 -33.29 10.02
C GLY A 187 -24.81 -32.69 9.39
N ALA A 188 -23.63 -33.13 9.84
CA ALA A 188 -22.39 -32.95 9.09
C ALA A 188 -22.24 -34.05 8.02
N LEU A 189 -21.62 -33.75 6.87
CA LEU A 189 -21.21 -34.80 5.94
C LEU A 189 -19.84 -34.53 5.31
N VAL A 190 -19.08 -35.63 5.27
CA VAL A 190 -17.71 -35.85 4.79
C VAL A 190 -17.41 -35.21 3.44
N VAL A 191 -16.22 -34.58 3.32
CA VAL A 191 -15.51 -34.43 2.04
C VAL A 191 -14.34 -35.42 2.03
N ALA A 192 -14.38 -36.40 1.14
CA ALA A 192 -13.31 -37.37 0.95
C ALA A 192 -12.38 -36.91 -0.18
N ALA A 193 -11.07 -36.82 0.10
CA ALA A 193 -10.05 -36.56 -0.92
C ALA A 193 -9.47 -37.89 -1.41
N THR A 194 -9.86 -38.34 -2.61
CA THR A 194 -9.26 -39.52 -3.25
C THR A 194 -7.91 -39.18 -3.87
N LEU A 195 -6.87 -39.89 -3.43
CA LEU A 195 -5.54 -39.86 -4.01
C LEU A 195 -5.54 -40.56 -5.38
N VAL A 196 -4.85 -39.99 -6.37
CA VAL A 196 -4.46 -40.64 -7.63
C VAL A 196 -2.96 -40.41 -7.83
N LEU A 197 -2.29 -41.37 -8.46
CA LEU A 197 -0.83 -41.55 -8.50
C LEU A 197 -0.09 -40.43 -9.25
#